data_AF-A0A2E7DJ83-F1
#
_entry.id   AF-A0A2E7DJ83-F1
#
_cell.length_a   1.000
_cell.length_b   1.000
_cell.length_c   1.000
_cell.angle_alpha   90.00
_cell.angle_beta   90.00
_cell.angle_gamma   90.00
#
_symmetry.space_group_name_H-M   'P 1'
#
loop_
_entity.id
_entity.type
_entity.pdbx_description
1 polymer ?
#
loop_
_entity_poly.entity_id
_entity_poly.type
_entity_poly.pdbx_seq_one_letter_code
_entity_poly.pdbx_strand_id
1 'polypeptide(L)' 'MASCFACHSTGAAGAPKVGEGMAEEWGPRLEKGLDAVVANAINGINTMPAKGLCFDCTDDDLRALVEYMIETSQ' A
#
# COMPACT_ATOMS: atom_id res chain seq x y z
N MET A 1 -1.58 8.57 -7.64
CA MET A 1 -0.22 8.20 -7.13
C MET A 1 0.31 9.15 -6.05
N ALA A 2 0.10 10.47 -6.12
CA ALA A 2 0.58 11.41 -5.09
C ALA A 2 0.07 11.11 -3.67
N SER A 3 -1.14 10.57 -3.56
CA SER A 3 -1.80 10.21 -2.29
C SER A 3 -1.08 9.08 -1.54
N CYS A 4 -0.77 7.97 -2.21
CA CYS A 4 -0.06 6.82 -1.60
C CYS A 4 1.40 7.19 -1.26
N PHE A 5 2.06 7.93 -2.16
CA PHE A 5 3.48 8.23 -2.03
C PHE A 5 3.81 9.16 -0.86
N ALA A 6 2.84 9.97 -0.39
CA ALA A 6 3.00 10.86 0.75
C ALA A 6 3.48 10.14 2.03
N CYS A 7 3.03 8.90 2.23
CA CYS A 7 3.43 8.08 3.37
C CYS A 7 4.44 6.99 2.98
N HIS A 8 4.20 6.31 1.86
CA HIS A 8 4.96 5.13 1.47
C HIS A 8 6.35 5.41 0.88
N SER A 9 6.70 6.67 0.56
CA SER A 9 8.06 7.02 0.13
C SER A 9 9.06 7.09 1.29
N THR A 10 8.60 7.52 2.47
CA THR A 10 9.46 7.77 3.64
C THR A 10 9.22 6.78 4.77
N GLY A 11 8.13 6.01 4.70
CA GLY A 11 7.67 5.16 5.80
C GLY A 11 6.95 5.94 6.90
N ALA A 12 6.35 7.09 6.56
CA ALA A 12 5.68 7.95 7.52
C ALA A 12 4.58 7.18 8.27
N ALA A 13 4.49 7.41 9.57
CA ALA A 13 3.54 6.75 10.47
C ALA A 13 3.57 5.21 10.44
N GLY A 14 4.71 4.61 10.06
CA GLY A 14 4.87 3.16 9.98
C GLY A 14 4.35 2.53 8.69
N ALA A 15 4.10 3.33 7.65
CA ALA A 15 3.77 2.81 6.33
C ALA A 15 4.94 1.96 5.77
N PRO A 16 4.67 0.82 5.10
CA PRO A 16 5.73 0.08 4.42
C PRO A 16 6.31 0.92 3.29
N LYS A 17 7.64 1.01 3.23
CA LYS A 17 8.31 1.79 2.18
C LYS A 17 8.16 1.11 0.82
N VAL A 18 8.09 1.92 -0.23
CA VAL A 18 8.07 1.46 -1.62
C VAL A 18 9.38 1.80 -2.30
N GLY A 19 9.98 0.81 -2.95
CA GLY A 19 11.20 0.97 -3.74
C GLY A 19 12.13 -0.25 -3.64
N GLU A 20 13.04 -0.38 -4.59
CA GLU A 20 13.96 -1.52 -4.72
C GLU A 20 14.66 -1.83 -3.39
N GLY A 21 14.66 -3.11 -3.01
CA GLY A 21 15.27 -3.58 -1.77
C GLY A 21 14.43 -3.36 -0.50
N MET A 22 13.15 -2.96 -0.63
CA MET A 22 12.22 -2.82 0.50
C MET A 22 11.33 -4.06 0.71
N ALA A 23 11.65 -5.20 0.09
CA ALA A 23 10.87 -6.44 0.15
C ALA A 23 10.55 -6.89 1.59
N GLU A 24 11.49 -6.66 2.52
CA GLU A 24 11.34 -7.00 3.94
C GLU A 24 10.24 -6.20 4.66
N GLU A 25 9.91 -4.98 4.20
CA GLU A 25 8.78 -4.19 4.69
C GLU A 25 7.43 -4.78 4.28
N TRP A 26 7.38 -5.54 3.18
CA TRP A 26 6.17 -6.12 2.60
C TRP A 26 5.92 -7.57 2.99
N GLY A 27 6.97 -8.34 3.29
CA GLY A 27 6.87 -9.76 3.67
C GLY A 27 5.80 -10.05 4.75
N PRO A 28 5.87 -9.42 5.94
CA PRO A 28 4.88 -9.63 7.00
C PRO A 28 3.46 -9.15 6.64
N ARG A 29 3.35 -8.17 5.73
CA ARG A 29 2.05 -7.59 5.32
C ARG A 29 1.33 -8.55 4.37
N LEU A 30 2.11 -9.32 3.61
CA LEU A 30 1.64 -10.30 2.64
C LEU A 30 1.37 -11.69 3.24
N GLU A 31 1.58 -11.91 4.54
CA GLU A 31 1.30 -13.20 5.20
C GLU A 31 -0.15 -13.66 5.03
N LYS A 32 -1.10 -12.71 4.98
CA LYS A 32 -2.53 -12.99 4.75
C LYS A 32 -2.91 -12.97 3.27
N GLY A 33 -1.93 -12.80 2.38
CA GLY A 33 -2.12 -12.69 0.93
C GLY A 33 -2.47 -11.29 0.44
N LEU A 34 -2.39 -11.11 -0.88
CA LEU A 34 -2.62 -9.84 -1.57
C LEU A 34 -4.02 -9.27 -1.32
N ASP A 35 -5.06 -10.10 -1.37
CA ASP A 35 -6.44 -9.64 -1.22
C ASP A 35 -6.68 -8.97 0.14
N ALA A 36 -6.03 -9.44 1.20
CA ALA A 36 -6.10 -8.83 2.52
C ALA A 36 -5.41 -7.45 2.55
N VAL A 37 -4.29 -7.30 1.83
CA VAL A 37 -3.58 -6.01 1.70
C VAL A 37 -4.42 -5.01 0.90
N VAL A 38 -5.04 -5.46 -0.19
CA VAL A 38 -5.95 -4.63 -1.00
C VAL A 38 -7.17 -4.21 -0.18
N ALA A 39 -7.77 -5.14 0.58
CA ALA A 39 -8.89 -4.81 1.46
C ALA A 39 -8.51 -3.77 2.53
N ASN A 40 -7.31 -3.83 3.09
CA ASN A 40 -6.80 -2.81 4.01
C ASN A 40 -6.60 -1.46 3.30
N ALA A 41 -6.14 -1.45 2.05
CA ALA A 41 -5.98 -0.22 1.28
C ALA A 41 -7.33 0.46 0.97
N ILE A 42 -8.36 -0.34 0.67
CA ILE A 42 -9.73 0.13 0.41
C ILE A 42 -10.36 0.67 1.69
N ASN A 43 -10.33 -0.12 2.77
CA ASN A 43 -11.07 0.19 4.00
C ASN A 43 -10.31 1.08 4.99
N GLY A 44 -8.98 1.17 4.84
CA GLY A 44 -8.09 1.79 5.82
C GLY A 44 -7.70 0.82 6.94
N ILE A 45 -6.53 1.07 7.55
CA ILE A 45 -6.01 0.29 8.66
C ILE A 45 -5.08 1.14 9.52
N ASN A 46 -5.27 1.14 10.84
CA ASN A 46 -4.47 1.94 11.77
C ASN A 46 -4.42 3.43 11.34
N THR A 47 -3.22 3.94 11.03
CA THR A 47 -2.99 5.31 10.57
C THR A 47 -3.18 5.49 9.07
N MET A 48 -3.31 4.40 8.29
CA MET A 48 -3.58 4.45 6.86
C MET A 48 -5.07 4.74 6.61
N PRO A 49 -5.44 5.89 6.03
CA PRO A 49 -6.83 6.23 5.76
C PRO A 49 -7.45 5.32 4.70
N ALA A 50 -8.79 5.20 4.71
CA ALA A 50 -9.53 4.52 3.66
C ALA A 50 -9.18 5.05 2.27
N LYS A 51 -9.08 4.14 1.30
CA LYS A 51 -8.63 4.39 -0.08
C LYS A 51 -7.26 5.06 -0.22
N GLY A 52 -6.44 5.11 0.84
CA GLY A 52 -5.15 5.80 0.82
C GLY A 52 -5.26 7.26 0.35
N LEU A 53 -6.35 7.95 0.69
CA LEU A 53 -6.70 9.32 0.24
C LEU A 53 -6.98 9.48 -1.27
N CYS A 54 -7.11 8.40 -2.04
CA CYS A 54 -7.54 8.42 -3.43
C CYS A 54 -9.06 8.21 -3.52
N PHE A 55 -9.85 9.27 -3.33
CA PHE A 55 -11.32 9.16 -3.32
C PHE A 55 -11.95 8.96 -4.71
N ASP A 56 -11.19 9.25 -5.77
CA ASP A 56 -11.53 9.03 -7.17
C ASP A 56 -11.07 7.65 -7.68
N CYS A 57 -10.25 6.91 -6.93
CA CYS A 57 -9.86 5.55 -7.28
C CYS A 57 -11.03 4.56 -7.10
N THR A 58 -11.19 3.69 -8.11
CA THR A 58 -11.98 2.47 -8.00
C THR A 58 -11.24 1.39 -7.20
N ASP A 59 -11.92 0.34 -6.80
CA ASP A 59 -11.29 -0.77 -6.07
C ASP A 59 -10.25 -1.50 -6.95
N ASP A 60 -10.50 -1.56 -8.27
CA ASP A 60 -9.55 -2.11 -9.24
C ASP A 60 -8.30 -1.23 -9.37
N ASP A 61 -8.46 0.11 -9.37
CA ASP A 61 -7.32 1.03 -9.35
C ASP A 61 -6.49 0.83 -8.08
N LEU A 62 -7.15 0.70 -6.92
CA LEU A 62 -6.46 0.46 -5.64
C LEU A 62 -5.74 -0.88 -5.63
N ARG A 63 -6.32 -1.93 -6.23
CA ARG A 63 -5.66 -3.22 -6.41
C ARG A 63 -4.38 -3.08 -7.23
N ALA A 64 -4.48 -2.47 -8.42
CA ALA A 64 -3.33 -2.28 -9.30
C ALA A 64 -2.23 -1.43 -8.65
N LEU A 65 -2.61 -0.43 -7.85
CA LEU A 65 -1.67 0.38 -7.08
C LEU A 65 -0.94 -0.43 -6.00
N VAL A 66 -1.65 -1.29 -5.28
CA VAL A 66 -1.04 -2.16 -4.26
C VAL A 66 -0.08 -3.15 -4.92
N GLU A 67 -0.48 -3.78 -6.02
CA GLU A 67 0.36 -4.69 -6.80
C GLU A 67 1.65 -3.98 -7.26
N TYR A 68 1.51 -2.79 -7.86
CA TYR A 68 2.66 -1.97 -8.26
C TYR A 68 3.62 -1.66 -7.10
N MET A 69 3.08 -1.31 -5.92
CA MET A 69 3.90 -0.99 -4.75
C MET A 69 4.68 -2.20 -4.24
N ILE A 70 4.06 -3.38 -4.27
CA ILE A 70 4.71 -4.64 -3.90
C ILE A 70 5.80 -4.97 -4.92
N GLU A 71 5.45 -5.01 -6.22
CA GLU A 71 6.37 -5.36 -7.30
C GLU A 71 7.59 -4.44 -7.37
N THR A 72 7.38 -3.14 -7.18
CA THR A 72 8.45 -2.13 -7.17
C THR A 72 9.36 -2.26 -5.95
N SER A 73 8.93 -3.00 -4.91
CA SER A 73 9.70 -3.18 -3.68
C SER A 73 10.54 -4.46 -3.64
N GLN A 74 10.36 -5.36 -4.61
CA GLN A 74 11.09 -6.62 -4.71
C GLN A 74 12.52 -6.45 -5.21
#